data_AF-A0A538KV33-F1
#
_entry.id   AF-A0A538KV33-F1
#
_cell.length_a   1.000
_cell.length_b   1.000
_cell.length_c   1.000
_cell.angle_alpha   90.00
_cell.angle_beta   90.00
_cell.angle_gamma   90.00
#
_symmetry.space_group_name_H-M   'P 1'
#
loop_
_entity.id
_entity.type
_entity.pdbx_description
1 polymer ?
#
loop_
_entity_poly.entity_id
_entity_poly.type
_entity_poly.pdbx_seq_one_letter_code
_entity_poly.pdbx_strand_id
1 'polypeptide(L)' 'MSQPGSPTVVEVLRFEDPPQGSLASRRAIVRWSDGTEGEALRWCHDEVLICEGDLIGKTREQLRSLHFRRDRDWLQS' A
#
# COMPACT_ATOMS: atom_id res chain seq x y z
N MET A 1 16.48 17.36 -10.81
CA MET A 1 16.14 16.62 -12.04
C MET A 1 15.69 15.24 -11.59
N SER A 2 14.38 15.00 -11.51
CA SER A 2 13.84 13.69 -11.17
C SER A 2 14.23 12.70 -12.28
N GLN A 3 14.71 11.49 -11.93
CA GLN A 3 14.57 10.35 -12.85
C GLN A 3 13.10 10.32 -13.33
N PRO A 4 12.78 9.80 -14.54
CA PRO A 4 11.41 9.39 -14.83
C PRO A 4 11.09 8.21 -13.90
N GLY A 5 10.83 8.53 -12.64
CA GLY A 5 10.75 7.61 -11.52
C GLY A 5 9.35 7.03 -11.45
N SER A 6 9.27 5.76 -11.03
CA SER A 6 7.99 5.13 -10.71
C SER A 6 7.14 6.08 -9.85
N PRO A 7 5.85 6.27 -10.19
CA PRO A 7 4.98 7.15 -9.42
C PRO A 7 5.01 6.80 -7.93
N THR A 8 5.06 7.83 -7.09
CA THR A 8 5.01 7.69 -5.64
C THR A 8 3.62 8.05 -5.13
N VAL A 9 3.22 7.49 -4.00
CA VAL A 9 1.99 7.91 -3.31
C VAL A 9 2.14 9.35 -2.84
N VAL A 10 1.21 10.23 -3.22
CA VAL A 10 1.15 11.62 -2.74
C VAL A 10 0.05 11.83 -1.71
N GLU A 11 -0.99 10.99 -1.72
CA GLU A 11 -2.13 11.08 -0.82
C GLU A 11 -2.79 9.71 -0.65
N VAL A 12 -3.21 9.40 0.57
CA VAL A 12 -4.07 8.25 0.85
C VAL A 12 -5.51 8.74 0.81
N LEU A 13 -6.27 8.28 -0.20
CA LEU A 13 -7.65 8.73 -0.41
C LEU A 13 -8.62 8.05 0.56
N ARG A 14 -8.39 6.76 0.82
CA ARG A 14 -9.17 5.97 1.79
C ARG A 14 -8.55 4.61 2.03
N PHE A 15 -8.84 4.08 3.21
CA PHE A 15 -8.79 2.66 3.50
C PHE A 15 -10.19 2.08 3.40
N GLU A 16 -10.35 1.01 2.65
CA GLU A 16 -11.65 0.37 2.47
C GLU A 16 -11.54 -1.14 2.43
N ASP A 17 -12.68 -1.79 2.61
CA ASP A 17 -12.78 -3.23 2.45
C ASP A 17 -12.80 -3.54 0.93
N PRO A 18 -12.05 -4.55 0.48
CA PRO A 18 -12.02 -4.92 -0.93
C PRO A 18 -13.31 -5.61 -1.37
N PRO A 19 -13.53 -5.77 -2.69
CA PRO A 19 -14.70 -6.48 -3.21
C PRO A 19 -14.86 -7.89 -2.61
N GLN A 20 -16.11 -8.34 -2.50
CA GLN A 20 -16.44 -9.66 -1.98
C GLN A 20 -15.69 -10.76 -2.74
N GLY A 21 -15.17 -11.74 -2.00
CA GLY A 21 -14.32 -12.82 -2.55
C GLY A 21 -12.83 -12.46 -2.63
N SER A 22 -12.43 -11.26 -2.19
CA SER A 22 -11.01 -10.92 -2.02
C SER A 22 -10.36 -11.75 -0.90
N LEU A 23 -9.11 -12.16 -1.14
CA LEU A 23 -8.22 -12.80 -0.15
C LEU A 23 -7.58 -11.81 0.84
N ALA A 24 -8.03 -10.57 0.87
CA ALA A 24 -7.55 -9.52 1.77
C ALA A 24 -8.73 -8.90 2.48
N SER A 25 -8.56 -8.40 3.70
CA SER A 25 -9.62 -7.71 4.45
C SER A 25 -9.55 -6.19 4.32
N ARG A 26 -8.43 -5.62 3.84
CA ARG A 26 -8.27 -4.17 3.62
C ARG A 26 -7.50 -3.85 2.35
N ARG A 27 -7.77 -2.68 1.79
CA ARG A 27 -6.95 -2.05 0.75
C ARG A 27 -6.80 -0.54 0.95
N ALA A 28 -5.71 0.00 0.40
CA ALA A 28 -5.44 1.43 0.34
C ALA A 28 -5.64 1.94 -1.08
N ILE A 29 -6.54 2.92 -1.24
CA ILE A 29 -6.70 3.68 -2.48
C ILE A 29 -5.94 4.98 -2.34
N VAL A 30 -5.11 5.30 -3.32
CA VAL A 30 -4.18 6.44 -3.26
C VAL A 30 -4.24 7.28 -4.52
N ARG A 31 -3.75 8.52 -4.40
CA ARG A 31 -3.32 9.32 -5.53
C ARG A 31 -1.82 9.16 -5.72
N TRP A 32 -1.40 8.91 -6.96
CA TRP A 32 -0.02 8.79 -7.38
C TRP A 32 0.50 10.14 -7.90
N SER A 33 1.82 10.32 -7.88
CA SER A 33 2.49 11.55 -8.33
C SER A 33 2.36 11.83 -9.83
N ASP A 34 1.91 10.85 -10.61
CA ASP A 34 1.55 11.01 -12.03
C ASP A 34 0.09 11.47 -12.23
N GLY A 35 -0.63 11.72 -11.14
CA GLY A 35 -2.02 12.16 -11.14
C GLY A 35 -3.04 11.03 -11.21
N THR A 36 -2.60 9.77 -11.35
CA THR A 36 -3.52 8.63 -11.36
C THR A 36 -4.01 8.28 -9.96
N GLU A 37 -5.18 7.66 -9.88
CA GLU A 37 -5.71 7.10 -8.64
C GLU A 37 -5.83 5.59 -8.77
N GLY A 38 -5.60 4.86 -7.68
CA GLY A 38 -5.80 3.41 -7.69
C GLY A 38 -5.33 2.71 -6.44
N GLU A 39 -5.45 1.38 -6.47
CA GLU A 39 -5.00 0.51 -5.38
C GLU A 39 -3.46 0.52 -5.29
N ALA A 40 -2.97 0.81 -4.08
CA ALA A 40 -1.56 0.81 -3.75
C ALA A 40 -1.13 -0.45 -3.02
N LEU A 41 -1.99 -0.94 -2.12
CA LEU A 41 -1.72 -2.10 -1.28
C LEU A 41 -3.03 -2.73 -0.83
N ARG A 42 -3.01 -4.06 -0.66
CA ARG A 42 -4.07 -4.86 -0.02
C ARG A 42 -3.42 -5.82 0.97
N TRP A 43 -4.05 -6.03 2.12
CA TRP A 43 -3.52 -6.84 3.22
C TRP A 43 -4.62 -7.40 4.12
N CYS A 44 -4.29 -8.38 4.97
CA CYS A 44 -5.14 -8.86 6.04
C CYS A 44 -4.93 -8.00 7.30
N HIS A 45 -5.98 -7.34 7.78
CA HIS A 45 -5.94 -6.40 8.90
C HIS A 45 -5.44 -7.02 10.21
N ASP A 46 -5.72 -8.30 10.43
CA ASP A 46 -5.32 -9.09 11.59
C ASP A 46 -3.86 -9.55 11.55
N GLU A 47 -3.22 -9.52 10.37
CA GLU A 47 -1.82 -9.91 10.19
C GLU A 47 -0.89 -8.69 10.12
N VAL A 48 -1.30 -7.65 9.39
CA VAL A 48 -0.44 -6.50 9.05
C VAL A 48 -1.12 -5.18 9.36
N LEU A 49 -0.48 -4.36 10.21
CA LEU A 49 -0.86 -2.97 10.42
C LEU A 49 -0.22 -2.07 9.36
N ILE A 50 -1.03 -1.24 8.70
CA ILE A 50 -0.63 -0.22 7.72
C ILE A 50 -1.27 1.11 8.11
N CYS A 51 -0.49 2.20 8.10
CA CYS A 51 -0.99 3.57 8.26
C CYS A 51 -0.58 4.45 7.08
N GLU A 52 -1.10 5.69 7.02
CA GLU A 52 -0.81 6.61 5.92
C GLU A 52 0.68 6.94 5.77
N GLY A 53 1.38 7.13 6.90
CA GLY A 53 2.81 7.42 6.92
C GLY A 53 3.67 6.30 6.32
N ASP A 54 3.15 5.08 6.27
CA ASP A 54 3.80 3.98 5.59
C ASP A 54 3.70 4.06 4.07
N LEU A 55 2.73 4.79 3.54
CA LEU A 55 2.41 4.83 2.11
C LEU A 55 3.02 6.04 1.42
N ILE A 56 2.91 7.22 2.04
CA ILE A 56 3.33 8.49 1.45
C ILE A 56 4.79 8.45 0.99
N GLY A 57 5.02 8.91 -0.23
CA GLY A 57 6.34 8.99 -0.86
C GLY A 57 6.89 7.65 -1.36
N LYS A 58 6.17 6.53 -1.19
CA LYS A 58 6.63 5.21 -1.66
C LYS A 58 6.15 4.89 -3.07
N THR A 59 7.01 4.21 -3.83
CA THR A 59 6.64 3.59 -5.11
C THR A 59 5.92 2.25 -4.89
N ARG A 60 5.30 1.71 -5.94
CA ARG A 60 4.71 0.36 -5.92
C ARG A 60 5.70 -0.72 -5.48
N GLU A 61 6.95 -0.64 -5.92
CA GLU A 61 8.01 -1.57 -5.54
C GLU A 61 8.29 -1.50 -4.04
N GLN A 62 8.40 -0.29 -3.49
CA GLN A 62 8.68 -0.08 -2.08
C GLN A 62 7.52 -0.51 -1.18
N LEU A 63 6.27 -0.29 -1.61
CA LEU A 63 5.07 -0.78 -0.92
C LEU A 63 5.01 -2.31 -0.88
N ARG A 64 5.33 -2.96 -2.00
CA ARG A 64 5.45 -4.43 -2.07
C ARG A 64 6.54 -4.93 -1.12
N SER A 65 7.71 -4.30 -1.10
CA SER A 65 8.78 -4.66 -0.17
C SER A 65 8.40 -4.44 1.31
N LEU A 66 7.65 -3.38 1.62
CA LEU A 66 7.12 -3.14 2.95
C LEU A 66 6.18 -4.27 3.38
N HIS A 67 5.25 -4.66 2.50
CA HIS A 67 4.28 -5.71 2.78
C HIS A 67 4.96 -7.04 3.10
N PHE A 68 5.90 -7.48 2.26
CA PHE A 68 6.66 -8.70 2.51
C PHE A 68 7.45 -8.68 3.81
N ARG A 69 8.01 -7.52 4.18
CA ARG A 69 8.72 -7.38 5.45
C ARG A 69 7.78 -7.58 6.63
N ARG A 70 6.64 -6.89 6.63
CA ARG A 70 5.67 -6.98 7.74
C ARG A 70 5.05 -8.36 7.88
N ASP A 71 4.72 -8.98 6.76
CA ASP A 71 4.23 -10.36 6.71
C ASP A 71 5.22 -11.33 7.37
N ARG A 72 6.51 -11.22 7.02
CA ARG A 72 7.57 -12.00 7.67
C ARG A 72 7.69 -11.69 9.16
N ASP A 73 7.63 -10.41 9.54
CA ASP A 73 7.75 -10.01 10.94
C ASP A 73 6.57 -10.57 11.78
N TRP A 74 5.36 -10.68 11.21
CA TRP A 74 4.20 -11.35 11.84
C TRP A 74 4.40 -12.86 11.99
N LEU A 75 4.90 -13.55 10.95
CA LEU A 75 5.18 -14.99 11.00
C LEU A 75 6.26 -15.38 12.02
N GLN A 76 7.06 -14.42 12.50
CA GLN A 76 8.10 -14.61 13.51
C GLN A 76 7.66 -14.25 14.93
N SER A 77 6.40 -13.82 15.12
CA SER A 77 5.84 -13.36 16.41
C SER A 77 5.10 -14.43 17.20
#